data_AF-A0A9P6AGP1-F1
#
_entry.id   AF-A0A9P6AGP1-F1
#
_cell.length_a   1.000
_cell.length_b   1.000
_cell.length_c   1.000
_cell.angle_alpha   90.00
_cell.angle_beta   90.00
_cell.angle_gamma   90.00
#
_symmetry.space_group_name_H-M   'P 1'
#
loop_
_entity.id
_entity.type
_entity.pdbx_description
1 polymer ?
#
loop_
_entity_poly.entity_id
_entity_poly.type
_entity_poly.pdbx_seq_one_letter_code
_entity_poly.pdbx_strand_id
1 'polypeptide(L)'
;ASKLPPTRHENTWSTHKVLASLFADDTTTYLSASDKFSDLQNILGKWCVASTARFNVGKTVIIPLGSNTYRSTLILTRKMHPDHDPIPPEIHISPEREATRVLGAWIGNNTNQETQWSQTLEKIDLHLHRWGQSHPTMEGRRLIVQMVIAGMTQYLTKVQGMPLAIERALSSKIQSFMWDSPAKSPPVSNITLSQPISRGGKKVLHLASRCKQETVEETSYSPRNGNEDKEGGSRGQSER
;
A
#
# COMPACT_ATOMS: atom_id res chain seq x y z
N ALA A 1 -26.33 9.64 -42.85
CA ALA A 1 -26.84 9.55 -41.46
C ALA A 1 -25.80 8.85 -40.61
N SER A 2 -25.18 9.60 -39.70
CA SER A 2 -24.02 9.27 -38.87
C SER A 2 -24.32 8.20 -37.82
N LYS A 3 -23.52 7.14 -37.77
CA LYS A 3 -23.49 6.19 -36.65
C LYS A 3 -22.76 6.83 -35.46
N LEU A 4 -23.48 7.04 -34.37
CA LEU A 4 -22.93 7.47 -33.08
C LEU A 4 -22.02 6.37 -32.49
N PRO A 5 -20.94 6.72 -31.77
CA PRO A 5 -20.07 5.74 -31.12
C PRO A 5 -20.72 5.17 -29.84
N PRO A 6 -20.33 3.94 -29.42
CA PRO A 6 -20.91 3.29 -28.26
C PRO A 6 -20.53 4.03 -26.97
N THR A 7 -21.52 4.19 -26.11
CA THR A 7 -21.46 4.83 -24.80
C THR A 7 -20.40 4.18 -23.91
N ARG A 8 -19.56 5.04 -23.34
CA ARG A 8 -18.51 4.74 -22.36
C ARG A 8 -19.11 3.96 -21.19
N HIS A 9 -18.60 2.77 -20.90
CA HIS A 9 -18.90 2.05 -19.67
C HIS A 9 -18.43 2.93 -18.49
N GLU A 10 -19.38 3.52 -17.78
CA GLU A 10 -19.13 4.19 -16.51
C GLU A 10 -18.90 3.11 -15.45
N ASN A 11 -17.64 2.94 -15.05
CA ASN A 11 -17.28 2.13 -13.90
C ASN A 11 -17.83 2.83 -12.64
N THR A 12 -18.94 2.33 -12.11
CA THR A 12 -19.48 2.75 -10.82
C THR A 12 -18.63 2.18 -9.69
N TRP A 13 -17.55 2.88 -9.34
CA TRP A 13 -16.83 2.63 -8.09
C TRP A 13 -17.75 2.96 -6.90
N SER A 14 -17.76 2.10 -5.88
CA SER A 14 -18.54 2.29 -4.66
C SER A 14 -18.24 3.64 -4.00
N THR A 15 -19.26 4.49 -3.88
CA THR A 15 -19.29 5.90 -3.44
C THR A 15 -19.11 6.11 -1.92
N HIS A 16 -18.29 5.30 -1.24
CA HIS A 16 -18.05 5.49 0.19
C HIS A 16 -16.87 6.45 0.39
N LYS A 17 -17.15 7.69 0.81
CA LYS A 17 -16.10 8.65 1.23
C LYS A 17 -15.45 8.11 2.50
N VAL A 18 -14.19 7.68 2.41
CA VAL A 18 -13.40 7.37 3.60
C VAL A 18 -13.10 8.68 4.31
N LEU A 19 -13.65 8.85 5.50
CA LEU A 19 -13.47 10.07 6.31
C LEU A 19 -12.29 9.95 7.27
N ALA A 20 -12.13 8.77 7.87
CA ALA A 20 -11.05 8.47 8.78
C ALA A 20 -10.66 6.99 8.70
N SER A 21 -9.38 6.71 8.96
CA SER A 21 -8.81 5.39 9.15
C SER A 21 -8.11 5.37 10.50
N LEU A 22 -8.39 4.35 11.31
CA LEU A 22 -7.92 4.20 12.68
C LEU A 22 -7.22 2.86 12.81
N PHE A 23 -5.97 2.87 13.28
CA PHE A 23 -5.23 1.67 13.59
C PHE A 23 -4.49 1.86 14.91
N ALA A 24 -5.00 1.25 15.99
CA ALA A 24 -4.57 1.52 17.35
C ALA A 24 -4.63 3.03 17.67
N ASP A 25 -3.50 3.65 18.02
CA ASP A 25 -3.37 5.09 18.28
C ASP A 25 -3.14 5.93 17.01
N ASP A 26 -2.73 5.31 15.91
CA ASP A 26 -2.52 5.99 14.64
C ASP A 26 -3.87 6.32 13.97
N THR A 27 -4.10 7.61 13.76
CA THR A 27 -5.33 8.15 13.15
C THR A 27 -4.98 8.92 11.89
N THR A 28 -5.65 8.59 10.78
CA THR A 28 -5.58 9.33 9.52
C THR A 28 -6.96 9.85 9.15
N THR A 29 -7.09 11.14 8.88
CA THR A 29 -8.35 11.77 8.43
C THR A 29 -8.20 12.34 7.04
N TYR A 30 -9.24 12.20 6.21
CA TYR A 30 -9.23 12.69 4.83
C TYR A 30 -10.17 13.90 4.72
N LEU A 31 -9.61 15.02 4.31
CA LEU A 31 -10.35 16.25 4.07
C LEU A 31 -10.44 16.52 2.57
N SER A 32 -11.63 16.89 2.11
CA SER A 32 -11.85 17.41 0.77
C SER A 32 -11.47 18.90 0.69
N ALA A 33 -11.35 19.44 -0.53
CA ALA A 33 -11.00 20.84 -0.75
C ALA A 33 -12.03 21.83 -0.17
N SER A 34 -13.28 21.40 0.00
CA SER A 34 -14.35 22.20 0.61
C SER A 34 -14.42 22.07 2.14
N ASP A 35 -13.71 21.10 2.73
CA ASP A 35 -13.71 20.91 4.17
C ASP A 35 -12.79 21.94 4.84
N LYS A 36 -13.19 22.44 6.03
CA LYS A 36 -12.39 23.37 6.81
C LYS A 36 -11.55 22.61 7.83
N PHE A 37 -10.26 22.90 7.87
CA PHE A 37 -9.36 22.34 8.87
C PHE A 37 -9.77 22.71 10.30
N SER A 38 -10.25 23.95 10.50
CA SER A 38 -10.72 24.44 11.80
C SER A 38 -11.91 23.65 12.34
N ASP A 39 -12.84 23.21 11.47
CA ASP A 39 -13.95 22.36 11.89
C ASP A 39 -13.47 20.99 12.39
N LEU A 40 -12.50 20.39 11.70
CA LEU A 40 -11.86 19.16 12.18
C LEU A 40 -11.18 19.39 13.53
N GLN A 41 -10.41 20.47 13.70
CA GLN A 41 -9.76 20.78 14.98
C GLN A 41 -10.77 20.97 16.11
N ASN A 42 -11.90 21.62 15.84
CA ASN A 42 -12.97 21.81 16.82
C ASN A 42 -13.61 20.48 17.23
N ILE A 43 -13.85 19.57 16.27
CA ILE A 43 -14.37 18.23 16.52
C ILE A 43 -13.37 17.42 17.37
N LEU A 44 -12.10 17.40 16.97
CA LEU A 44 -11.05 16.68 17.69
C LEU A 44 -10.84 17.25 19.10
N GLY A 45 -10.92 18.57 19.26
CA GLY A 45 -10.83 19.24 20.56
C GLY A 45 -11.95 18.83 21.51
N LYS A 46 -13.21 18.85 21.03
CA LYS A 46 -14.37 18.37 21.81
C LYS A 46 -14.20 16.90 22.21
N TRP A 47 -13.75 16.07 21.27
CA TRP A 47 -13.50 14.66 21.54
C TRP A 47 -12.40 14.45 22.59
N CYS A 48 -11.27 15.16 22.49
CA CYS A 48 -10.19 15.10 23.48
C CYS A 48 -10.65 15.49 24.88
N VAL A 49 -11.49 16.53 25.01
CA VAL A 49 -12.06 16.93 26.30
C VAL A 49 -12.95 15.83 26.87
N ALA A 50 -13.79 15.21 26.05
CA ALA A 50 -14.71 14.16 26.47
C ALA A 50 -14.00 12.83 26.79
N SER A 51 -12.99 12.46 26.00
CA SER A 51 -12.28 11.18 26.12
C SER A 51 -11.08 11.24 27.07
N THR A 52 -10.65 12.45 27.47
CA THR A 52 -9.40 12.74 28.17
C THR A 52 -8.11 12.38 27.41
N ALA A 53 -8.24 11.93 26.15
CA ALA A 53 -7.10 11.68 25.28
C ALA A 53 -6.53 13.00 24.73
N ARG A 54 -5.27 12.95 24.25
CA ARG A 54 -4.60 14.10 23.64
C ARG A 54 -3.90 13.70 22.34
N PHE A 55 -4.23 14.39 21.24
CA PHE A 55 -3.47 14.26 20.00
C PHE A 55 -2.08 14.86 20.16
N ASN A 56 -1.09 14.17 19.62
CA ASN A 56 0.27 14.68 19.57
C ASN A 56 0.43 15.57 18.33
N VAL A 57 0.15 16.86 18.50
CA VAL A 57 0.20 17.86 17.41
C VAL A 57 1.55 17.89 16.72
N GLY A 58 2.65 17.72 17.47
CA GLY A 58 4.01 17.68 16.91
C GLY A 58 4.30 16.44 16.05
N LYS A 59 3.47 15.39 16.14
CA LYS A 59 3.52 14.22 15.25
C LYS A 59 2.49 14.29 14.12
N THR A 60 1.58 15.26 14.14
CA THR A 60 0.58 15.41 13.07
C THR A 60 1.25 15.94 11.82
N VAL A 61 1.07 15.22 10.71
CA VAL A 61 1.56 15.62 9.39
C VAL A 61 0.39 15.74 8.42
N ILE A 62 0.39 16.79 7.63
CA ILE A 62 -0.56 16.99 6.53
C ILE A 62 0.15 16.66 5.22
N ILE A 63 -0.43 15.75 4.45
CA ILE A 63 0.06 15.39 3.11
C ILE A 63 -0.94 15.97 2.09
N PRO A 64 -0.59 17.02 1.35
CA PRO A 64 -1.51 17.63 0.40
C PRO A 64 -1.68 16.73 -0.83
N LEU A 65 -2.93 16.43 -1.19
CA LEU A 65 -3.26 15.61 -2.35
C LEU A 65 -3.97 16.45 -3.41
N GLY A 66 -3.83 16.09 -4.69
CA GLY A 66 -4.48 16.78 -5.81
C GLY A 66 -3.50 17.37 -6.81
N SER A 67 -3.90 18.43 -7.51
CA SER A 67 -3.09 19.03 -8.58
C SER A 67 -1.80 19.66 -8.05
N ASN A 68 -0.78 19.77 -8.90
CA ASN A 68 0.48 20.41 -8.53
C ASN A 68 0.31 21.88 -8.10
N THR A 69 -0.62 22.58 -8.76
CA THR A 69 -0.98 23.96 -8.42
C THR A 69 -1.58 24.04 -7.02
N TYR A 70 -2.55 23.18 -6.71
CA TYR A 70 -3.18 23.14 -5.39
C TYR A 70 -2.16 22.85 -4.28
N ARG A 71 -1.33 21.82 -4.46
CA ARG A 71 -0.31 21.43 -3.47
C ARG A 71 0.69 22.56 -3.23
N SER A 72 1.19 23.18 -4.29
CA SER A 72 2.11 24.33 -4.21
C SER A 72 1.47 25.52 -3.48
N THR A 73 0.21 25.85 -3.81
CA THR A 73 -0.52 26.93 -3.14
C THR A 73 -0.74 26.63 -1.67
N LEU A 74 -1.15 25.41 -1.31
CA LEU A 74 -1.35 25.01 0.08
C LEU A 74 -0.04 25.06 0.87
N ILE A 75 1.07 24.56 0.32
CA ILE A 75 2.38 24.61 0.99
C ILE A 75 2.81 26.07 1.23
N LEU A 76 2.63 26.95 0.23
CA LEU A 76 3.04 28.35 0.32
C LEU A 76 2.16 29.16 1.28
N THR A 77 0.85 29.03 1.16
CA THR A 77 -0.12 29.85 1.89
C THR A 77 -0.54 29.24 3.22
N ARG A 78 -0.26 27.94 3.42
CA ARG A 78 -0.81 27.09 4.47
C ARG A 78 -2.34 27.06 4.50
N LYS A 79 -3.01 27.43 3.41
CA LYS A 79 -4.47 27.47 3.31
C LYS A 79 -4.98 26.38 2.39
N MET A 80 -6.04 25.69 2.83
CA MET A 80 -6.75 24.72 2.00
C MET A 80 -7.65 25.40 0.94
N HIS A 81 -8.12 26.62 1.22
CA HIS A 81 -8.91 27.46 0.32
C HIS A 81 -8.58 28.94 0.63
N PRO A 82 -8.65 29.88 -0.33
CA PRO A 82 -8.33 31.30 -0.08
C PRO A 82 -9.06 31.91 1.14
N ASP A 83 -10.33 31.54 1.33
CA ASP A 83 -11.20 32.03 2.41
C ASP A 83 -11.06 31.26 3.72
N HIS A 84 -10.21 30.22 3.78
CA HIS A 84 -9.99 29.45 5.01
C HIS A 84 -8.85 30.04 5.83
N ASP A 85 -8.90 29.78 7.14
CA ASP A 85 -7.81 30.08 8.05
C ASP A 85 -6.57 29.26 7.67
N PRO A 86 -5.35 29.84 7.84
CA PRO A 86 -4.12 29.10 7.63
C PRO A 86 -3.98 27.98 8.67
N ILE A 87 -3.44 26.84 8.23
CA ILE A 87 -3.08 25.71 9.09
C ILE A 87 -2.04 26.20 10.12
N PRO A 88 -2.23 25.89 11.42
CA PRO A 88 -1.33 26.32 12.49
C PRO A 88 0.13 25.94 12.21
N PRO A 89 1.10 26.84 12.46
CA PRO A 89 2.50 26.65 12.05
C PRO A 89 3.18 25.43 12.67
N GLU A 90 2.71 24.97 13.82
CA GLU A 90 3.21 23.79 14.52
C GLU A 90 2.90 22.46 13.79
N ILE A 91 1.95 22.45 12.87
CA ILE A 91 1.60 21.25 12.08
C ILE A 91 2.48 21.21 10.84
N HIS A 92 3.22 20.11 10.69
CA HIS A 92 4.06 19.89 9.52
C HIS A 92 3.20 19.63 8.29
N ILE A 93 3.54 20.27 7.17
CA ILE A 93 2.91 20.03 5.86
C ILE A 93 4.00 19.44 4.97
N SER A 94 3.82 18.19 4.55
CA SER A 94 4.80 17.47 3.74
C SER A 94 4.90 18.12 2.34
N PRO A 95 6.06 18.69 1.95
CA PRO A 95 6.30 19.24 0.63
C PRO A 95 6.47 18.13 -0.42
N GLU A 96 6.66 18.55 -1.68
CA GLU A 96 7.05 17.64 -2.76
C GLU A 96 8.36 16.90 -2.45
N ARG A 97 8.44 15.65 -2.88
CA ARG A 97 9.58 14.74 -2.70
C ARG A 97 9.88 14.35 -1.26
N GLU A 98 9.07 14.78 -0.30
CA GLU A 98 9.13 14.32 1.08
C GLU A 98 8.15 13.18 1.31
N ALA A 99 8.64 12.09 1.91
CA ALA A 99 7.86 10.92 2.25
C ALA A 99 7.62 10.89 3.76
N THR A 100 6.37 10.73 4.17
CA THR A 100 5.98 10.56 5.57
C THR A 100 5.61 9.11 5.84
N ARG A 101 6.08 8.57 6.96
CA ARG A 101 5.77 7.19 7.35
C ARG A 101 4.37 7.11 7.98
N VAL A 102 3.48 6.34 7.37
CA VAL A 102 2.11 6.08 7.84
C VAL A 102 1.88 4.57 7.86
N LEU A 103 1.61 4.00 9.04
CA LEU A 103 1.42 2.55 9.24
C LEU A 103 2.55 1.70 8.64
N GLY A 104 3.79 2.19 8.68
CA GLY A 104 4.93 1.48 8.13
C GLY A 104 5.15 1.63 6.61
N ALA A 105 4.22 2.23 5.88
CA ALA A 105 4.41 2.63 4.49
C ALA A 105 4.84 4.10 4.38
N TRP A 106 5.42 4.47 3.25
CA TRP A 106 5.96 5.80 3.00
C TRP A 106 5.09 6.57 2.00
N ILE A 107 4.24 7.45 2.51
CA ILE A 107 3.30 8.22 1.69
C ILE A 107 3.91 9.58 1.41
N GLY A 108 3.95 9.98 0.14
CA GLY A 108 4.40 11.30 -0.23
C GLY A 108 4.28 11.55 -1.73
N ASN A 109 4.39 12.81 -2.08
CA ASN A 109 4.25 13.27 -3.45
C ASN A 109 5.59 13.21 -4.19
N ASN A 110 5.65 12.59 -5.36
CA ASN A 110 6.88 12.50 -6.18
C ASN A 110 8.12 11.98 -5.42
N THR A 111 7.91 11.09 -4.45
CA THR A 111 8.98 10.52 -3.63
C THR A 111 9.71 9.41 -4.39
N ASN A 112 11.00 9.25 -4.12
CA ASN A 112 11.75 8.10 -4.63
C ASN A 112 11.23 6.83 -3.94
N GLN A 113 10.56 5.96 -4.69
CA GLN A 113 10.05 4.69 -4.17
C GLN A 113 11.17 3.71 -3.82
N GLU A 114 12.33 3.78 -4.49
CA GLU A 114 13.44 2.84 -4.27
C GLU A 114 14.13 3.05 -2.92
N THR A 115 14.28 4.31 -2.47
CA THR A 115 14.90 4.62 -1.17
C THR A 115 14.11 4.06 0.01
N GLN A 116 12.82 3.81 -0.18
CA GLN A 116 11.93 3.23 0.83
C GLN A 116 12.24 1.74 1.07
N TRP A 117 12.85 1.07 0.08
CA TRP A 117 13.23 -0.34 0.15
C TRP A 117 14.61 -0.57 0.77
N SER A 118 15.45 0.46 0.90
CA SER A 118 16.85 0.32 1.35
C SER A 118 16.97 -0.43 2.68
N GLN A 119 16.21 -0.03 3.70
CA GLN A 119 16.23 -0.69 5.01
C GLN A 119 15.79 -2.16 4.94
N THR A 120 14.81 -2.48 4.09
CA THR A 120 14.34 -3.85 3.90
C THR A 120 15.40 -4.68 3.20
N LEU A 121 16.07 -4.13 2.17
CA LEU A 121 17.16 -4.80 1.46
C LEU A 121 18.36 -5.07 2.36
N GLU A 122 18.77 -4.10 3.18
CA GLU A 122 19.86 -4.26 4.15
C GLU A 122 19.56 -5.34 5.18
N LYS A 123 18.33 -5.37 5.71
CA LYS A 123 17.91 -6.43 6.63
C LYS A 123 17.90 -7.80 5.95
N ILE A 124 17.40 -7.89 4.72
CA ILE A 124 17.43 -9.13 3.94
C ILE A 124 18.88 -9.61 3.78
N ASP A 125 19.81 -8.72 3.42
CA ASP A 125 21.23 -9.06 3.28
C ASP A 125 21.82 -9.59 4.58
N LEU A 126 21.53 -8.93 5.70
CA LEU A 126 21.96 -9.37 7.02
C LEU A 126 21.42 -10.76 7.38
N HIS A 127 20.14 -11.02 7.12
CA HIS A 127 19.51 -12.30 7.39
C HIS A 127 20.06 -13.41 6.49
N LEU A 128 20.19 -13.17 5.18
CA LEU A 128 20.76 -14.13 4.25
C LEU A 128 22.22 -14.44 4.59
N HIS A 129 23.01 -13.43 4.96
CA HIS A 129 24.39 -13.63 5.37
C HIS A 129 24.48 -14.53 6.62
N ARG A 130 23.68 -14.24 7.66
CA ARG A 130 23.64 -15.04 8.90
C ARG A 130 23.23 -16.49 8.63
N TRP A 131 22.18 -16.71 7.84
CA TRP A 131 21.75 -18.04 7.47
C TRP A 131 22.74 -18.77 6.55
N GLY A 132 23.49 -18.04 5.73
CA GLY A 132 24.56 -18.60 4.89
C GLY A 132 25.67 -19.23 5.72
N GLN A 133 26.01 -18.66 6.88
CA GLN A 133 27.05 -19.20 7.78
C GLN A 133 26.73 -20.60 8.32
N SER A 134 25.46 -21.02 8.34
CA SER A 134 25.08 -22.37 8.75
C SER A 134 25.23 -23.42 7.64
N HIS A 135 25.78 -23.03 6.47
CA HIS A 135 25.99 -23.90 5.30
C HIS A 135 24.76 -24.75 4.93
N PRO A 136 23.57 -24.14 4.75
CA PRO A 136 22.35 -24.87 4.49
C PRO A 136 22.39 -25.64 3.17
N THR A 137 21.71 -26.78 3.14
CA THR A 137 21.48 -27.56 1.92
C THR A 137 20.71 -26.74 0.88
N MET A 138 20.68 -27.18 -0.38
CA MET A 138 19.89 -26.51 -1.43
C MET A 138 18.41 -26.35 -1.06
N GLU A 139 17.84 -27.32 -0.36
CA GLU A 139 16.45 -27.25 0.11
C GLU A 139 16.30 -26.28 1.29
N GLY A 140 17.27 -26.26 2.20
CA GLY A 140 17.34 -25.27 3.27
C GLY A 140 17.44 -23.84 2.72
N ARG A 141 18.28 -23.62 1.70
CA ARG A 141 18.41 -22.31 1.02
C ARG A 141 17.09 -21.86 0.42
N ARG A 142 16.35 -22.76 -0.23
CA ARG A 142 15.02 -22.47 -0.77
C ARG A 142 14.05 -22.03 0.32
N LEU A 143 13.98 -22.75 1.44
CA LEU A 143 13.10 -22.42 2.56
C LEU A 143 13.47 -21.08 3.20
N ILE A 144 14.77 -20.80 3.34
CA ILE A 144 15.27 -19.53 3.87
C ILE A 144 14.91 -18.37 2.94
N VAL A 145 15.06 -18.53 1.61
CA VAL A 145 14.61 -17.53 0.63
C VAL A 145 13.12 -17.25 0.79
N GLN A 146 12.30 -18.30 0.94
CA GLN A 146 10.86 -18.14 1.13
C GLN A 146 10.54 -17.41 2.44
N MET A 147 11.20 -17.76 3.54
CA MET A 147 10.95 -17.17 4.85
C MET A 147 11.43 -15.71 4.92
N VAL A 148 12.66 -15.45 4.52
CA VAL A 148 13.32 -14.15 4.67
C VAL A 148 12.85 -13.20 3.57
N ILE A 149 13.11 -13.53 2.32
CA ILE A 149 12.83 -12.59 1.22
C ILE A 149 11.33 -12.45 1.06
N ALA A 150 10.61 -13.56 0.92
CA ALA A 150 9.17 -13.50 0.70
C ALA A 150 8.40 -12.96 1.91
N GLY A 151 8.85 -13.19 3.14
CA GLY A 151 8.21 -12.67 4.35
C GLY A 151 8.45 -11.17 4.53
N MET A 152 9.68 -10.70 4.32
CA MET A 152 10.04 -9.30 4.58
C MET A 152 9.56 -8.35 3.48
N THR A 153 9.37 -8.82 2.25
CA THR A 153 8.91 -7.96 1.15
C THR A 153 7.38 -7.88 1.05
N GLN A 154 6.65 -8.90 1.52
CA GLN A 154 5.20 -9.04 1.32
C GLN A 154 4.40 -7.79 1.69
N TYR A 155 4.63 -7.25 2.88
CA TYR A 155 3.86 -6.09 3.34
C TYR A 155 4.10 -4.86 2.45
N LEU A 156 5.37 -4.55 2.17
CA LEU A 156 5.74 -3.36 1.43
C LEU A 156 5.30 -3.45 -0.03
N THR A 157 5.38 -4.65 -0.63
CA THR A 157 4.83 -4.91 -1.98
C THR A 157 3.33 -4.64 -2.02
N LYS A 158 2.59 -5.06 -0.99
CA LYS A 158 1.14 -4.86 -0.97
C LYS A 158 0.75 -3.39 -0.84
N VAL A 159 1.46 -2.62 -0.02
CA VAL A 159 1.06 -1.23 0.27
C VAL A 159 1.61 -0.23 -0.75
N GLN A 160 2.77 -0.49 -1.34
CA GLN A 160 3.46 0.49 -2.20
C GLN A 160 3.85 -0.06 -3.58
N GLY A 161 3.56 -1.34 -3.85
CA GLY A 161 4.10 -2.03 -5.01
C GLY A 161 5.59 -2.32 -4.88
N MET A 162 6.14 -3.06 -5.84
CA MET A 162 7.57 -3.34 -5.92
C MET A 162 8.13 -2.76 -7.22
N PRO A 163 8.99 -1.73 -7.18
CA PRO A 163 9.65 -1.22 -8.37
C PRO A 163 10.52 -2.30 -9.04
N LEU A 164 10.61 -2.27 -10.38
CA LEU A 164 11.34 -3.28 -11.14
C LEU A 164 12.83 -3.35 -10.77
N ALA A 165 13.44 -2.22 -10.39
CA ALA A 165 14.82 -2.19 -9.90
C ALA A 165 14.98 -3.03 -8.62
N ILE A 166 14.03 -2.94 -7.70
CA ILE A 166 13.99 -3.72 -6.45
C ILE A 166 13.74 -5.19 -6.74
N GLU A 167 12.80 -5.50 -7.62
CA GLU A 167 12.52 -6.88 -8.04
C GLU A 167 13.77 -7.56 -8.62
N ARG A 168 14.52 -6.85 -9.49
CA ARG A 168 15.79 -7.33 -10.07
C ARG A 168 16.86 -7.51 -9.00
N ALA A 169 17.00 -6.55 -8.08
CA ALA A 169 17.97 -6.63 -7.00
C ALA A 169 17.70 -7.85 -6.09
N LEU A 170 16.45 -8.08 -5.69
CA LEU A 170 16.05 -9.24 -4.91
C LEU A 170 16.22 -10.55 -5.68
N SER A 171 15.88 -10.58 -6.97
CA SER A 171 16.08 -11.75 -7.83
C SER A 171 17.56 -12.14 -7.96
N SER A 172 18.44 -11.14 -8.03
CA SER A 172 19.90 -11.35 -8.00
C SER A 172 20.34 -11.93 -6.64
N LYS A 173 19.86 -11.37 -5.53
CA LYS A 173 20.15 -11.89 -4.17
C LYS A 173 19.68 -13.34 -3.99
N ILE A 174 18.50 -13.69 -4.50
CA ILE A 174 17.99 -15.08 -4.51
C ILE A 174 18.98 -15.99 -5.23
N GLN A 175 19.41 -15.62 -6.44
CA GLN A 175 20.35 -16.44 -7.21
C GLN A 175 21.68 -16.61 -6.48
N SER A 176 22.29 -15.52 -6.02
CA SER A 176 23.56 -15.57 -5.30
C SER A 176 23.48 -16.43 -4.04
N PHE A 177 22.40 -16.31 -3.26
CA PHE A 177 22.22 -17.11 -2.06
C PHE A 177 21.97 -18.59 -2.36
N MET A 178 21.22 -18.92 -3.41
CA MET A 178 20.96 -20.31 -3.79
C MET A 178 22.21 -21.06 -4.23
N TRP A 179 23.14 -20.38 -4.92
CA TRP A 179 24.32 -21.01 -5.52
C TRP A 179 25.62 -20.86 -4.72
N ASP A 180 25.57 -20.13 -3.61
CA ASP A 180 26.73 -19.90 -2.73
C ASP A 180 27.97 -19.38 -3.46
N SER A 181 27.77 -18.66 -4.56
CA SER A 181 28.85 -18.26 -5.43
C SER A 181 28.63 -16.82 -5.90
N PRO A 182 29.69 -16.00 -5.91
CA PRO A 182 29.69 -14.71 -6.59
C PRO A 182 29.76 -14.86 -8.13
N ALA A 183 29.72 -16.09 -8.66
CA ALA A 183 29.80 -16.34 -10.09
C ALA A 183 28.70 -15.60 -10.86
N LYS A 184 29.12 -14.89 -11.92
CA LYS A 184 28.25 -14.05 -12.77
C LYS A 184 27.12 -14.82 -13.48
N SER A 185 27.19 -16.15 -13.53
CA SER A 185 26.22 -16.99 -14.21
C SER A 185 25.83 -18.18 -13.33
N PRO A 186 24.60 -18.22 -12.78
CA PRO A 186 24.12 -19.38 -12.06
C PRO A 186 24.02 -20.60 -12.99
N PRO A 187 24.31 -21.82 -12.50
CA PRO A 187 24.20 -23.05 -13.30
C PRO A 187 22.79 -23.28 -13.88
N VAL A 188 21.76 -22.78 -13.19
CA VAL A 188 20.37 -22.86 -13.62
C VAL A 188 19.70 -21.51 -13.46
N SER A 189 18.91 -21.12 -14.47
CA SER A 189 18.16 -19.86 -14.45
C SER A 189 17.13 -19.82 -13.31
N ASN A 190 16.83 -18.63 -12.80
CA ASN A 190 15.80 -18.46 -11.76
C ASN A 190 14.39 -18.89 -12.26
N ILE A 191 14.10 -18.67 -13.55
CA ILE A 191 12.86 -19.15 -14.17
C ILE A 191 12.75 -20.67 -14.10
N THR A 192 13.84 -21.39 -14.37
CA THR A 192 13.85 -22.85 -14.27
C THR A 192 13.79 -23.34 -12.81
N LEU A 193 14.51 -22.69 -11.89
CA LEU A 193 14.49 -23.00 -10.45
C LEU A 193 13.10 -22.81 -9.82
N SER A 194 12.32 -21.85 -10.29
CA SER A 194 10.97 -21.57 -9.81
C SER A 194 9.89 -22.53 -10.32
N GLN A 195 10.19 -23.34 -11.36
CA GLN A 195 9.26 -24.35 -11.86
C GLN A 195 8.96 -25.44 -10.81
N PRO A 196 7.83 -26.16 -10.95
CA PRO A 196 7.55 -27.35 -10.15
C PRO A 196 8.63 -28.43 -10.27
N ILE A 197 8.73 -29.28 -9.23
CA ILE A 197 9.65 -30.42 -9.18
C ILE A 197 9.43 -31.37 -10.37
N SER A 198 8.18 -31.55 -10.80
CA SER A 198 7.81 -32.35 -11.98
C SER A 198 8.39 -31.85 -13.31
N ARG A 199 8.86 -30.59 -13.36
CA ARG A 199 9.50 -29.97 -14.53
C ARG A 199 11.01 -29.72 -14.32
N GLY A 200 11.62 -30.39 -13.33
CA GLY A 200 13.05 -30.23 -13.02
C GLY A 200 13.39 -28.95 -12.24
N GLY A 201 12.39 -28.20 -11.77
CA GLY A 201 12.58 -27.03 -10.90
C GLY A 201 12.59 -27.40 -9.42
N LYS A 202 12.72 -26.38 -8.56
CA LYS A 202 12.71 -26.54 -7.09
C LYS A 202 11.59 -25.75 -6.41
N LYS A 203 10.67 -25.11 -7.15
CA LYS A 203 9.67 -24.18 -6.59
C LYS A 203 10.31 -23.06 -5.75
N VAL A 204 11.44 -22.53 -6.22
CA VAL A 204 12.04 -21.33 -5.61
C VAL A 204 11.13 -20.13 -5.85
N LEU A 205 11.11 -19.19 -4.90
CA LEU A 205 10.33 -17.96 -4.99
C LEU A 205 10.61 -17.20 -6.29
N HIS A 206 9.56 -16.92 -7.06
CA HIS A 206 9.61 -16.06 -8.25
C HIS A 206 8.83 -14.77 -8.00
N LEU A 207 9.57 -13.69 -7.73
CA LEU A 207 8.99 -12.41 -7.33
C LEU A 207 8.07 -11.81 -8.40
N ALA A 208 8.45 -11.89 -9.68
CA ALA A 208 7.65 -11.35 -10.78
C ALA A 208 6.25 -11.98 -10.87
N SER A 209 6.13 -13.28 -10.59
CA SER A 209 4.84 -13.97 -10.58
C SER A 209 4.00 -13.57 -9.37
N ARG A 210 4.63 -13.32 -8.23
CA ARG A 210 3.96 -12.93 -7.00
C ARG A 210 3.42 -11.51 -7.07
N CYS A 211 4.21 -10.55 -7.55
CA CYS A 211 3.77 -9.16 -7.74
C CYS A 211 2.53 -9.09 -8.67
N LYS A 212 2.46 -9.96 -9.69
CA LYS A 212 1.32 -10.05 -10.61
C LYS A 212 0.07 -10.67 -9.98
N GLN A 213 0.22 -11.65 -9.09
CA GLN A 213 -0.92 -12.26 -8.39
C GLN A 213 -1.57 -11.26 -7.43
N GLU A 214 -0.75 -10.47 -6.73
CA GLU A 214 -1.23 -9.46 -5.79
C GLU A 214 -2.02 -8.33 -6.48
N THR A 215 -1.73 -8.04 -7.76
CA THR A 215 -2.50 -7.09 -8.60
C THR A 215 -3.81 -7.67 -9.14
N VAL A 216 -3.90 -8.99 -9.35
CA VAL A 216 -5.10 -9.69 -9.85
C VAL A 216 -6.10 -9.96 -8.70
N GLU A 217 -5.62 -10.20 -7.48
CA GLU A 217 -6.50 -10.31 -6.31
C GLU A 217 -7.23 -8.99 -5.99
N GLU A 218 -6.60 -7.83 -6.23
CA GLU A 218 -7.26 -6.52 -6.13
C GLU A 218 -8.40 -6.33 -7.12
N THR A 219 -8.35 -6.99 -8.28
CA THR A 219 -9.40 -6.91 -9.30
C THR A 219 -10.55 -7.91 -9.10
N SER A 220 -10.40 -8.88 -8.20
CA SER A 220 -11.39 -9.96 -8.00
C SER A 220 -12.20 -9.86 -6.71
N TYR A 221 -11.93 -8.87 -5.85
CA TYR A 221 -12.76 -8.61 -4.67
C TYR A 221 -14.01 -7.80 -5.04
N SER A 222 -15.00 -8.48 -5.64
CA SER A 222 -16.36 -7.97 -5.80
C SER A 222 -17.20 -8.39 -4.58
N PRO A 223 -17.97 -7.50 -3.93
CA PRO A 223 -18.76 -7.88 -2.75
C PRO A 223 -19.77 -8.96 -3.10
N ARG A 224 -19.81 -10.04 -2.32
CA ARG A 224 -20.91 -11.01 -2.36
C ARG A 224 -22.19 -10.27 -1.98
N ASN A 225 -23.10 -10.08 -2.94
CA ASN A 225 -24.46 -9.64 -2.66
C ASN A 225 -25.16 -10.69 -1.79
N GLY A 226 -25.30 -10.40 -0.51
CA GLY A 226 -26.32 -11.00 0.33
C GLY A 226 -27.63 -10.24 0.10
N ASN A 227 -28.52 -10.80 -0.73
CA ASN A 227 -29.91 -10.39 -0.69
C ASN A 227 -30.62 -11.28 0.33
N GLU A 228 -30.95 -10.67 1.46
CA GLU A 228 -32.00 -11.12 2.35
C GLU A 228 -33.34 -11.11 1.63
N ASP A 229 -34.04 -12.24 1.69
CA ASP A 229 -35.44 -12.38 1.31
C ASP A 229 -36.31 -11.47 2.19
N LYS A 230 -36.93 -10.47 1.57
CA LYS A 230 -38.11 -9.77 2.10
C LYS A 230 -39.20 -9.72 1.04
N GLU A 231 -40.02 -10.76 1.00
CA GLU A 231 -41.38 -10.64 0.47
C GLU A 231 -42.38 -10.70 1.64
N GLY A 232 -42.86 -9.51 2.03
CA GLY A 232 -44.05 -9.35 2.85
C GLY A 232 -45.29 -9.49 1.99
N GLY A 233 -45.97 -10.64 2.10
CA GLY A 233 -47.32 -10.85 1.59
C GLY A 233 -48.36 -10.47 2.64
N SER A 234 -49.03 -9.33 2.47
CA SER A 234 -50.28 -9.02 3.16
C SER A 234 -51.20 -8.22 2.23
N ARG A 235 -52.23 -8.89 1.72
CA ARG A 235 -53.51 -8.26 1.40
C ARG A 235 -54.62 -9.28 1.60
N GLY A 236 -55.56 -8.89 2.44
CA GLY A 236 -56.62 -9.71 3.00
C GLY A 236 -57.81 -9.97 2.09
N GLN A 237 -58.67 -10.79 2.68
CA GLN A 237 -59.94 -11.34 2.24
C GLN A 237 -61.05 -10.31 1.96
N SER A 238 -62.19 -10.86 1.48
CA SER A 238 -63.56 -10.31 1.36
C SER A 238 -63.91 -9.93 -0.09
N GLU A 239 -64.94 -10.43 -0.77
CA GLU A 239 -66.22 -11.02 -0.33
C GLU A 239 -66.92 -11.65 -1.57
N ARG A 240 -67.77 -12.67 -1.30
CA ARG A 240 -68.78 -13.33 -2.17
C ARG A 240 -68.34 -14.44 -3.13
#